data_AF-A0A8T1CJE4-F1
#
_entry.id   AF-A0A8T1CJE4-F1
#
_cell.length_a   1.000
_cell.length_b   1.000
_cell.length_c   1.000
_cell.angle_alpha   90.00
_cell.angle_beta   90.00
_cell.angle_gamma   90.00
#
_symmetry.space_group_name_H-M   'P 1'
#
loop_
_entity.id
_entity.type
_entity.pdbx_description
1 polymer ?
#
loop_
_entity_poly.entity_id
_entity_poly.type
_entity_poly.pdbx_seq_one_letter_code
_entity_poly.pdbx_strand_id
1 'polypeptide(L)'
;MLTVTCVLLGFNIPPFAVDFEGDDTIGDLKALIKTQQQNTLKCDSSDLELHLAAKDGYWLADDDYLVVKLENGDINDETHELISATPVDSKTLVLNWWEDKNMPQPSSGQIHVFVKVPVRCHPQPWSISVSVYDAMDTAIAPDKDVILWYEGTTLNARVLFKTERIALLFGSDLHEEVATEMSPLEGLTIQTKVTEVPGEPTELHPVSQFDYAAQTIEFPNGAVSSVVNQTADEFKYQRIEDDGVFHHLELACNWCLVTRGSFQQRPYYRRFIWDRSCRLALSREMSGWYYGLSYHVPVMNIRVESISEHPVVEDRFEIKLVIRAIDVQCGKLILGRLKKGVEVSADGLEMRTSVYVQDPISFCACMDWRYVQIEENWKAVLVGSTW
;
A
#
# COMPACT_ATOMS: atom_id res chain seq x y z
N MET A 1 4.26 -6.51 -50.81
CA MET A 1 3.52 -6.11 -49.61
C MET A 1 3.31 -7.29 -48.67
N LEU A 2 3.88 -7.16 -47.47
CA LEU A 2 3.71 -8.06 -46.34
C LEU A 2 3.24 -7.22 -45.14
N THR A 3 2.64 -7.87 -44.16
CA THR A 3 2.09 -7.18 -42.99
C THR A 3 2.71 -7.75 -41.73
N VAL A 4 3.17 -6.88 -40.85
CA VAL A 4 3.59 -7.23 -39.49
C VAL A 4 2.68 -6.56 -38.47
N THR A 5 2.39 -7.28 -37.40
CA THR A 5 1.67 -6.73 -36.24
C THR A 5 2.68 -6.21 -35.22
N CYS A 6 2.53 -4.94 -34.87
CA CYS A 6 3.40 -4.20 -33.98
C CYS A 6 2.70 -3.90 -32.64
N VAL A 7 3.48 -3.91 -31.56
CA VAL A 7 3.05 -3.46 -30.23
C VAL A 7 3.99 -2.35 -29.73
N LEU A 8 3.42 -1.21 -29.32
CA LEU A 8 4.17 -0.13 -28.67
C LEU A 8 4.37 -0.46 -27.20
N LEU A 9 5.61 -0.64 -26.77
CA LEU A 9 5.93 -0.96 -25.38
C LEU A 9 5.73 0.24 -24.47
N GLY A 10 4.94 0.06 -23.41
CA GLY A 10 4.65 1.11 -22.42
C GLY A 10 3.49 2.04 -22.80
N PHE A 11 2.80 1.77 -23.91
CA PHE A 11 1.64 2.52 -24.37
C PHE A 11 0.38 1.66 -24.24
N ASN A 12 -0.72 2.24 -23.76
CA ASN A 12 -2.03 1.57 -23.74
C ASN A 12 -2.71 1.72 -25.10
N ILE A 13 -2.17 1.02 -26.10
CA ILE A 13 -2.64 1.04 -27.49
C ILE A 13 -2.70 -0.40 -27.99
N PRO A 14 -3.82 -0.83 -28.61
CA PRO A 14 -3.93 -2.16 -29.19
C PRO A 14 -2.85 -2.43 -30.24
N PRO A 15 -2.50 -3.71 -30.50
CA PRO A 15 -1.61 -4.07 -31.58
C PRO A 15 -2.14 -3.54 -32.92
N PHE A 16 -1.22 -3.09 -33.77
CA PHE A 16 -1.58 -2.51 -35.06
C PHE A 16 -0.74 -3.12 -36.18
N ALA A 17 -1.39 -3.31 -37.32
CA ALA A 17 -0.77 -3.85 -38.52
C ALA A 17 -0.03 -2.76 -39.29
N VAL A 18 1.20 -3.05 -39.72
CA VAL A 18 2.01 -2.19 -40.60
C VAL A 18 2.33 -2.97 -41.86
N ASP A 19 1.99 -2.39 -43.02
CA ASP A 19 2.32 -2.94 -44.33
C ASP A 19 3.68 -2.40 -44.79
N PHE A 20 4.51 -3.27 -45.36
CA PHE A 20 5.83 -2.94 -45.90
C PHE A 20 6.11 -3.73 -47.19
N GLU A 21 7.05 -3.23 -47.99
CA GLU A 21 7.52 -3.86 -49.23
C GLU A 21 8.77 -4.71 -49.02
N GLY A 22 9.03 -5.64 -49.95
CA GLY A 22 10.09 -6.64 -49.76
C GLY A 22 11.51 -6.06 -49.69
N ASP A 23 11.72 -4.88 -50.26
CA ASP A 23 12.98 -4.13 -50.24
C ASP A 23 13.05 -3.08 -49.13
N ASP A 24 12.01 -2.96 -48.28
CA ASP A 24 12.02 -2.04 -47.15
C ASP A 24 13.06 -2.46 -46.10
N THR A 25 13.72 -1.46 -45.55
CA THR A 25 14.67 -1.62 -44.44
C THR A 25 13.97 -1.44 -43.09
N ILE A 26 14.65 -1.83 -42.01
CA ILE A 26 14.23 -1.53 -40.64
C ILE A 26 14.01 -0.02 -40.44
N GLY A 27 14.82 0.82 -41.08
CA GLY A 27 14.64 2.27 -41.07
C GLY A 27 13.31 2.70 -41.69
N ASP A 28 12.93 2.10 -42.81
CA ASP A 28 11.64 2.34 -43.48
C ASP A 28 10.48 1.85 -42.61
N LEU A 29 10.60 0.67 -42.00
CA LEU A 29 9.61 0.15 -41.06
C LEU A 29 9.40 1.08 -39.85
N LYS A 30 10.48 1.64 -39.27
CA LYS A 30 10.37 2.65 -38.20
C LYS A 30 9.64 3.91 -38.68
N ALA A 31 9.86 4.35 -39.92
CA ALA A 31 9.17 5.49 -40.50
C ALA A 31 7.68 5.22 -40.73
N LEU A 32 7.33 4.02 -41.17
CA LEU A 32 5.95 3.56 -41.32
C LEU A 32 5.23 3.51 -39.97
N ILE A 33 5.85 2.92 -38.94
CA ILE A 33 5.30 2.90 -37.57
C ILE A 33 5.06 4.32 -37.06
N LYS A 34 6.04 5.23 -37.22
CA LYS A 34 5.89 6.63 -36.82
C LYS A 34 4.73 7.32 -37.55
N THR A 35 4.58 7.07 -38.85
CA THR A 35 3.49 7.64 -39.65
C THR A 35 2.13 7.15 -39.17
N GLN A 36 2.01 5.86 -38.89
CA GLN A 36 0.75 5.26 -38.44
C GLN A 36 0.36 5.69 -37.02
N GLN A 37 1.36 5.90 -36.15
CA GLN A 37 1.19 6.32 -34.76
C GLN A 37 1.57 7.79 -34.54
N GLN A 38 1.38 8.66 -35.55
CA GLN A 38 1.89 10.04 -35.53
C GLN A 38 1.31 10.91 -34.40
N ASN A 39 0.08 10.63 -33.96
CA ASN A 39 -0.54 11.34 -32.83
C ASN A 39 0.02 10.88 -31.47
N THR A 40 0.62 9.69 -31.42
CA THR A 40 1.14 9.06 -30.21
C THR A 40 2.65 9.27 -30.07
N LEU A 41 3.40 8.97 -31.14
CA LEU A 41 4.85 9.02 -31.16
C LEU A 41 5.34 10.43 -31.49
N LYS A 42 5.78 11.17 -30.47
CA LYS A 42 6.34 12.52 -30.62
C LYS A 42 7.81 12.55 -31.02
N CYS A 43 8.48 11.41 -31.08
CA CYS A 43 9.91 11.30 -31.38
C CYS A 43 10.23 11.03 -32.84
N ASP A 44 11.52 11.04 -33.18
CA ASP A 44 11.95 10.66 -34.51
C ASP A 44 11.90 9.14 -34.70
N SER A 45 11.64 8.71 -35.94
CA SER A 45 11.59 7.27 -36.24
C SER A 45 12.94 6.61 -35.96
N SER A 46 14.04 7.36 -36.09
CA SER A 46 15.38 6.91 -35.71
C SER A 46 15.55 6.60 -34.23
N ASP A 47 14.71 7.17 -33.37
CA ASP A 47 14.73 6.93 -31.93
C ASP A 47 14.11 5.58 -31.55
N LEU A 48 13.30 4.97 -32.43
CA LEU A 48 12.62 3.71 -32.15
C LEU A 48 13.60 2.54 -32.16
N GLU A 49 13.47 1.65 -31.18
CA GLU A 49 14.15 0.36 -31.12
C GLU A 49 13.15 -0.74 -31.49
N LEU A 50 13.48 -1.59 -32.46
CA LEU A 50 12.61 -2.68 -32.90
C LEU A 50 13.20 -4.02 -32.45
N HIS A 51 12.34 -4.88 -31.89
CA HIS A 51 12.68 -6.23 -31.45
C HIS A 51 11.65 -7.21 -32.01
N LEU A 52 12.08 -8.45 -32.29
CA LEU A 52 11.14 -9.49 -32.71
C LEU A 52 10.34 -9.98 -31.50
N ALA A 53 9.03 -10.08 -31.66
CA ALA A 53 8.13 -10.65 -30.67
C ALA A 53 8.12 -12.19 -30.83
N ALA A 54 9.24 -12.82 -30.44
CA ALA A 54 9.47 -14.24 -30.64
C ALA A 54 9.82 -14.94 -29.33
N LYS A 55 9.22 -16.12 -29.12
CA LYS A 55 9.52 -17.03 -28.01
C LYS A 55 9.72 -18.43 -28.56
N ASP A 56 10.82 -19.08 -28.18
CA ASP A 56 11.17 -20.45 -28.59
C ASP A 56 11.14 -20.70 -30.12
N GLY A 57 11.46 -19.68 -30.92
CA GLY A 57 11.46 -19.76 -32.40
C GLY A 57 10.11 -19.56 -33.07
N TYR A 58 9.09 -19.13 -32.31
CA TYR A 58 7.74 -18.85 -32.81
C TYR A 58 7.32 -17.42 -32.49
N TRP A 59 6.45 -16.86 -33.34
CA TRP A 59 5.77 -15.60 -33.06
C TRP A 59 4.86 -15.74 -31.84
N LEU A 60 4.72 -14.67 -31.06
CA LEU A 60 3.73 -14.63 -29.99
C LEU A 60 2.32 -14.60 -30.58
N ALA A 61 1.39 -15.35 -29.99
CA ALA A 61 -0.03 -15.27 -30.34
C ALA A 61 -0.62 -13.94 -29.84
N ASP A 62 -1.59 -13.40 -30.57
CA ASP A 62 -2.26 -12.15 -30.17
C ASP A 62 -3.15 -12.30 -28.91
N ASP A 63 -3.55 -13.53 -28.58
CA ASP A 63 -4.26 -13.89 -27.35
C ASP A 63 -3.32 -14.35 -26.20
N ASP A 64 -2.00 -14.27 -26.40
CA ASP A 64 -1.03 -14.60 -25.36
C ASP A 64 -1.22 -13.66 -24.16
N TYR A 65 -1.16 -14.22 -22.96
CA TYR A 65 -1.31 -13.48 -21.70
C TYR A 65 -0.35 -12.29 -21.58
N LEU A 66 0.85 -12.38 -22.17
CA LEU A 66 1.81 -11.29 -22.23
C LEU A 66 1.32 -10.15 -23.12
N VAL A 67 0.66 -10.44 -24.24
CA VAL A 67 0.13 -9.43 -25.16
C VAL A 67 -1.01 -8.66 -24.50
N VAL A 68 -1.90 -9.35 -23.79
CA VAL A 68 -2.98 -8.70 -23.01
C VAL A 68 -2.43 -7.75 -21.95
N LYS A 69 -1.30 -8.08 -21.31
CA LYS A 69 -0.64 -7.17 -20.36
C LYS A 69 0.00 -5.97 -21.04
N LEU A 70 0.64 -6.17 -22.19
CA LEU A 70 1.27 -5.11 -22.97
C LEU A 70 0.24 -4.13 -23.54
N GLU A 71 -0.95 -4.60 -23.92
CA GLU A 71 -2.08 -3.75 -24.30
C GLU A 71 -2.50 -2.79 -23.19
N ASN A 72 -2.40 -3.23 -21.93
CA ASN A 72 -2.66 -2.40 -20.76
C ASN A 72 -1.47 -1.47 -20.40
N GLY A 73 -0.35 -1.58 -21.12
CA GLY A 73 0.86 -0.81 -20.90
C GLY A 73 1.72 -1.30 -19.72
N ASP A 74 1.51 -2.55 -19.27
CA ASP A 74 2.31 -3.18 -18.21
C ASP A 74 3.52 -3.89 -18.82
N ILE A 75 4.72 -3.42 -18.46
CA ILE A 75 5.99 -4.07 -18.82
C ILE A 75 6.46 -4.82 -17.59
N ASN A 76 6.47 -6.16 -17.64
CA ASN A 76 6.94 -7.02 -16.56
C ASN A 76 8.34 -7.59 -16.84
N ASP A 77 8.93 -8.27 -15.85
CA ASP A 77 10.27 -8.90 -15.98
C ASP A 77 10.35 -9.89 -17.15
N GLU A 78 9.29 -10.64 -17.44
CA GLU A 78 9.21 -11.56 -18.59
C GLU A 78 9.28 -10.81 -19.93
N THR A 79 8.73 -9.59 -20.00
CA THR A 79 8.84 -8.73 -21.18
C THR A 79 10.28 -8.24 -21.35
N HIS A 80 10.97 -7.92 -20.26
CA HIS A 80 12.40 -7.55 -20.28
C HIS A 80 13.29 -8.68 -20.80
N GLU A 81 12.98 -9.94 -20.47
CA GLU A 81 13.69 -11.11 -21.02
C GLU A 81 13.50 -11.24 -22.54
N LEU A 82 12.29 -10.99 -23.06
CA LEU A 82 11.99 -11.02 -24.49
C LEU A 82 12.64 -9.87 -25.29
N ILE A 83 12.82 -8.70 -24.66
CA ILE A 83 13.44 -7.52 -25.27
C ILE A 83 14.98 -7.57 -25.19
N SER A 84 15.57 -8.52 -24.46
CA SER A 84 17.02 -8.57 -24.14
C SER A 84 17.97 -8.71 -25.35
N ALA A 85 17.44 -8.85 -26.57
CA ALA A 85 18.22 -8.85 -27.80
C ALA A 85 18.71 -7.44 -28.19
N THR A 86 19.93 -7.36 -28.74
CA THR A 86 20.46 -6.13 -29.34
C THR A 86 19.51 -5.61 -30.42
N PRO A 87 19.16 -4.31 -30.43
CA PRO A 87 18.30 -3.73 -31.45
C PRO A 87 18.90 -3.92 -32.84
N VAL A 88 18.02 -4.15 -33.83
CA VAL A 88 18.44 -4.44 -35.21
C VAL A 88 18.95 -3.18 -35.92
N ASP A 89 19.97 -3.33 -36.77
CA ASP A 89 20.53 -2.25 -37.57
C ASP A 89 19.50 -1.72 -38.57
N SER A 90 19.33 -0.40 -38.63
CA SER A 90 18.34 0.27 -39.49
C SER A 90 18.49 -0.01 -40.98
N LYS A 91 19.65 -0.47 -41.46
CA LYS A 91 19.89 -0.83 -42.87
C LYS A 91 19.55 -2.28 -43.20
N THR A 92 19.24 -3.09 -42.19
CA THR A 92 18.82 -4.47 -42.39
C THR A 92 17.52 -4.49 -43.18
N LEU A 93 17.40 -5.33 -44.20
CA LEU A 93 16.12 -5.57 -44.87
C LEU A 93 15.15 -6.22 -43.89
N VAL A 94 13.90 -5.76 -43.88
CA VAL A 94 12.87 -6.28 -42.98
C VAL A 94 12.71 -7.80 -43.14
N LEU A 95 12.75 -8.30 -44.38
CA LEU A 95 12.72 -9.74 -44.70
C LEU A 95 13.85 -10.54 -44.03
N ASN A 96 15.09 -10.08 -44.16
CA ASN A 96 16.26 -10.77 -43.63
C ASN A 96 16.21 -10.85 -42.09
N TRP A 97 15.57 -9.86 -41.44
CA TRP A 97 15.59 -9.75 -39.99
C TRP A 97 15.04 -10.98 -39.26
N TRP A 98 13.94 -11.56 -39.76
CA TRP A 98 13.35 -12.76 -39.17
C TRP A 98 13.79 -14.04 -39.88
N GLU A 99 14.11 -13.98 -41.18
CA GLU A 99 14.64 -15.12 -41.93
C GLU A 99 15.99 -15.59 -41.37
N ASP A 100 16.89 -14.67 -41.04
CA ASP A 100 18.19 -14.98 -40.42
C ASP A 100 18.03 -15.64 -39.05
N LYS A 101 16.87 -15.49 -38.41
CA LYS A 101 16.51 -16.13 -37.14
C LYS A 101 15.64 -17.38 -37.31
N ASN A 102 15.48 -17.88 -38.54
CA ASN A 102 14.63 -19.03 -38.89
C ASN A 102 13.17 -18.88 -38.43
N MET A 103 12.67 -17.64 -38.36
CA MET A 103 11.28 -17.40 -38.01
C MET A 103 10.37 -17.69 -39.21
N PRO A 104 9.16 -18.23 -38.99
CA PRO A 104 8.20 -18.43 -40.05
C PRO A 104 7.73 -17.08 -40.62
N GLN A 105 7.24 -17.10 -41.86
CA GLN A 105 6.66 -15.91 -42.48
C GLN A 105 5.50 -15.37 -41.61
N PRO A 106 5.39 -14.05 -41.41
CA PRO A 106 4.31 -13.41 -40.66
C PRO A 106 2.91 -13.86 -41.12
N SER A 107 2.01 -14.10 -40.17
CA SER A 107 0.63 -14.48 -40.44
C SER A 107 -0.37 -13.80 -39.48
N SER A 108 -1.67 -13.90 -39.78
CA SER A 108 -2.70 -13.30 -38.93
C SER A 108 -2.82 -14.02 -37.57
N GLY A 109 -3.20 -13.30 -36.52
CA GLY A 109 -3.32 -13.84 -35.16
C GLY A 109 -2.02 -13.84 -34.35
N GLN A 110 -1.00 -13.10 -34.81
CA GLN A 110 0.35 -13.11 -34.25
C GLN A 110 0.89 -11.70 -34.04
N ILE A 111 1.71 -11.53 -33.01
CA ILE A 111 2.53 -10.34 -32.77
C ILE A 111 3.94 -10.61 -33.30
N HIS A 112 4.46 -9.66 -34.08
CA HIS A 112 5.71 -9.84 -34.81
C HIS A 112 6.81 -8.90 -34.30
N VAL A 113 6.44 -7.67 -33.94
CA VAL A 113 7.40 -6.62 -33.60
C VAL A 113 7.04 -5.93 -32.30
N PHE A 114 7.98 -5.92 -31.36
CA PHE A 114 7.96 -5.01 -30.23
C PHE A 114 8.67 -3.71 -30.60
N VAL A 115 7.97 -2.60 -30.39
CA VAL A 115 8.47 -1.26 -30.66
C VAL A 115 8.77 -0.58 -29.33
N LYS A 116 10.05 -0.50 -29.00
CA LYS A 116 10.53 0.19 -27.81
C LYS A 116 10.76 1.67 -28.15
N VAL A 117 10.03 2.52 -27.44
CA VAL A 117 10.15 3.98 -27.54
C VAL A 117 11.09 4.45 -26.42
N PRO A 118 12.08 5.32 -26.68
CA PRO A 118 12.94 5.81 -25.62
C PRO A 118 12.15 6.59 -24.58
N VAL A 119 12.46 6.41 -23.29
CA VAL A 119 11.73 7.01 -22.15
C VAL A 119 11.45 8.50 -22.32
N ARG A 120 12.43 9.27 -22.83
CA ARG A 120 12.31 10.73 -23.11
C ARG A 120 11.20 11.10 -24.11
N CYS A 121 10.72 10.12 -24.87
CA CYS A 121 9.76 10.24 -25.96
C CYS A 121 8.38 9.69 -25.59
N HIS A 122 8.24 9.09 -24.41
CA HIS A 122 6.93 8.73 -23.87
C HIS A 122 6.14 10.00 -23.56
N PRO A 123 4.80 9.93 -23.59
CA PRO A 123 3.98 11.01 -23.04
C PRO A 123 4.46 11.33 -21.63
N GLN A 124 4.74 12.61 -21.37
CA GLN A 124 5.20 13.09 -20.07
C GLN A 124 4.21 12.60 -19.00
N PRO A 125 4.68 12.00 -17.91
CA PRO A 125 3.78 11.60 -16.85
C PRO A 125 3.14 12.85 -16.24
N TRP A 126 1.84 12.78 -16.01
CA TRP A 126 1.04 13.82 -15.42
C TRP A 126 1.15 13.70 -13.92
N SER A 127 1.61 14.75 -13.24
CA SER A 127 1.60 14.75 -11.78
C SER A 127 0.31 15.36 -11.26
N ILE A 128 -0.37 14.71 -10.33
CA ILE A 128 -1.31 15.42 -9.44
C ILE A 128 -0.55 15.82 -8.19
N SER A 129 -0.60 17.10 -7.83
CA SER A 129 -0.28 17.56 -6.49
C SER A 129 -1.56 17.50 -5.67
N VAL A 130 -1.57 16.70 -4.61
CA VAL A 130 -2.67 16.62 -3.65
C VAL A 130 -2.17 17.27 -2.37
N SER A 131 -2.93 18.22 -1.83
CA SER A 131 -2.71 18.80 -0.52
C SER A 131 -3.94 18.51 0.33
N VAL A 132 -3.76 17.73 1.40
CA VAL A 132 -4.83 17.42 2.36
C VAL A 132 -4.54 18.12 3.67
N TYR A 133 -5.44 19.01 4.07
CA TYR A 133 -5.33 19.78 5.30
C TYR A 133 -5.83 18.96 6.49
N ASP A 134 -5.06 18.93 7.59
CA ASP A 134 -5.40 18.19 8.84
C ASP A 134 -5.42 16.65 8.68
N ALA A 135 -4.74 16.15 7.64
CA ALA A 135 -4.55 14.73 7.44
C ALA A 135 -3.56 14.15 8.46
N MET A 136 -4.05 13.54 9.53
CA MET A 136 -3.27 12.49 10.20
C MET A 136 -3.42 11.18 9.41
N ASP A 137 -2.33 10.76 8.77
CA ASP A 137 -2.12 9.40 8.24
C ASP A 137 -3.20 8.84 7.31
N THR A 138 -3.28 9.39 6.11
CA THR A 138 -3.92 8.73 4.96
C THR A 138 -2.86 8.05 4.10
N ALA A 139 -2.77 6.73 4.24
CA ALA A 139 -1.87 5.89 3.46
C ALA A 139 -2.42 5.75 2.04
N ILE A 140 -1.76 6.38 1.07
CA ILE A 140 -1.97 6.11 -0.35
C ILE A 140 -1.04 4.95 -0.72
N ALA A 141 -1.60 3.93 -1.38
CA ALA A 141 -0.99 2.62 -1.62
C ALA A 141 0.44 2.67 -2.23
N PRO A 142 1.35 1.73 -1.84
CA PRO A 142 2.77 1.73 -2.22
C PRO A 142 3.08 1.08 -3.58
N ASP A 143 2.22 1.23 -4.59
CA ASP A 143 2.42 0.56 -5.90
C ASP A 143 2.35 1.52 -7.10
N LYS A 144 2.62 2.81 -6.86
CA LYS A 144 2.65 3.85 -7.89
C LYS A 144 3.78 4.82 -7.59
N ASP A 145 4.29 5.48 -8.63
CA ASP A 145 5.27 6.57 -8.56
C ASP A 145 4.70 7.75 -7.74
N VAL A 146 4.78 7.64 -6.41
CA VAL A 146 4.16 8.54 -5.43
C VAL A 146 5.25 9.07 -4.50
N ILE A 147 5.33 10.40 -4.38
CA ILE A 147 6.16 11.08 -3.37
C ILE A 147 5.23 11.73 -2.36
N LEU A 148 5.46 11.45 -1.07
CA LEU A 148 4.71 12.04 0.04
C LEU A 148 5.63 12.95 0.87
N TRP A 149 5.13 14.12 1.27
CA TRP A 149 5.84 15.00 2.21
C TRP A 149 4.86 15.85 3.02
N TYR A 150 5.29 16.33 4.18
CA TYR A 150 4.51 17.24 5.01
C TYR A 150 5.01 18.68 4.89
N GLU A 151 4.08 19.63 4.81
CA GLU A 151 4.33 21.06 5.02
C GLU A 151 3.41 21.55 6.15
N GLY A 152 3.95 21.68 7.36
CA GLY A 152 3.16 21.95 8.55
C GLY A 152 2.20 20.81 8.86
N THR A 153 0.89 21.09 8.90
CA THR A 153 -0.20 20.11 9.09
C THR A 153 -0.82 19.64 7.76
N THR A 154 -0.19 19.97 6.63
CA THR A 154 -0.68 19.59 5.30
C THR A 154 0.12 18.39 4.81
N LEU A 155 -0.55 17.27 4.54
CA LEU A 155 0.03 16.16 3.81
C LEU A 155 0.00 16.50 2.32
N ASN A 156 1.16 16.54 1.70
CA ASN A 156 1.31 16.72 0.26
C ASN A 156 1.69 15.40 -0.39
N ALA A 157 1.05 15.10 -1.51
CA ALA A 157 1.40 13.98 -2.36
C ALA A 157 1.64 14.48 -3.78
N ARG A 158 2.67 13.92 -4.44
CA ARG A 158 2.85 14.01 -5.89
C ARG A 158 2.72 12.61 -6.44
N VAL A 159 1.67 12.37 -7.22
CA VAL A 159 1.45 11.08 -7.89
C VAL A 159 1.65 11.27 -9.38
N LEU A 160 2.53 10.48 -9.97
CA LEU A 160 2.77 10.46 -11.42
C LEU A 160 1.80 9.48 -12.10
N PHE A 161 1.17 9.94 -13.17
CA PHE A 161 0.24 9.18 -14.00
C PHE A 161 0.71 9.14 -15.44
N LYS A 162 0.46 8.03 -16.13
CA LYS A 162 0.78 7.93 -17.56
C LYS A 162 -0.01 8.91 -18.45
N THR A 163 -1.20 9.36 -18.03
CA THR A 163 -2.06 10.27 -18.82
C THR A 163 -2.83 11.28 -17.97
N GLU A 164 -3.16 12.44 -18.56
CA GLU A 164 -3.98 13.49 -17.95
C GLU A 164 -5.34 12.95 -17.53
N ARG A 165 -5.95 12.11 -18.38
CA ARG A 165 -7.27 11.52 -18.13
C ARG A 165 -7.28 10.71 -16.84
N ILE A 166 -6.24 9.89 -16.60
CA ILE A 166 -6.15 9.09 -15.38
C ILE A 166 -5.87 9.98 -14.17
N ALA A 167 -5.04 11.02 -14.32
CA ALA A 167 -4.81 12.00 -13.25
C ALA A 167 -6.08 12.77 -12.87
N LEU A 168 -6.91 13.13 -13.86
CA LEU A 168 -8.19 13.82 -13.66
C LEU A 168 -9.26 12.88 -13.07
N LEU A 169 -9.32 11.62 -13.51
CA LEU A 169 -10.20 10.61 -12.91
C LEU A 169 -9.81 10.38 -11.45
N PHE A 170 -8.53 10.17 -11.15
CA PHE A 170 -8.06 10.03 -9.77
C PHE A 170 -8.32 11.29 -8.92
N GLY A 171 -8.15 12.49 -9.50
CA GLY A 171 -8.51 13.74 -8.82
C GLY A 171 -10.00 13.87 -8.55
N SER A 172 -10.84 13.40 -9.47
CA SER A 172 -12.31 13.36 -9.32
C SER A 172 -12.71 12.32 -8.30
N ASP A 173 -12.15 11.12 -8.34
CA ASP A 173 -12.35 10.05 -7.36
C ASP A 173 -11.94 10.53 -5.95
N LEU A 174 -10.84 11.28 -5.81
CA LEU A 174 -10.47 11.90 -4.53
C LEU A 174 -11.50 12.91 -4.01
N HIS A 175 -12.24 13.57 -4.90
CA HIS A 175 -13.29 14.53 -4.54
C HIS A 175 -14.66 13.86 -4.37
N GLU A 176 -14.93 12.76 -5.08
CA GLU A 176 -16.18 12.01 -5.10
C GLU A 176 -16.21 10.88 -4.06
N GLU A 177 -15.08 10.22 -3.76
CA GLU A 177 -14.90 9.27 -2.64
C GLU A 177 -14.84 9.97 -1.27
N VAL A 178 -15.24 11.24 -1.19
CA VAL A 178 -15.77 11.80 0.06
C VAL A 178 -17.18 11.22 0.24
N ALA A 179 -17.22 10.06 0.91
CA ALA A 179 -18.34 9.50 1.70
C ALA A 179 -18.61 8.01 1.42
N THR A 180 -17.60 7.15 1.46
CA THR A 180 -17.86 5.85 2.11
C THR A 180 -17.90 6.11 3.61
N GLU A 181 -19.06 5.90 4.25
CA GLU A 181 -19.19 5.92 5.71
C GLU A 181 -17.98 5.20 6.33
N MET A 182 -17.28 5.87 7.26
CA MET A 182 -16.10 5.36 7.99
C MET A 182 -14.71 5.47 7.30
N SER A 183 -14.55 6.29 6.24
CA SER A 183 -13.21 6.60 5.70
C SER A 183 -12.46 7.64 6.57
N PRO A 184 -11.14 7.48 6.85
CA PRO A 184 -10.33 8.49 7.56
C PRO A 184 -10.14 9.81 6.78
N LEU A 185 -10.71 9.93 5.58
CA LEU A 185 -10.71 11.15 4.76
C LEU A 185 -11.96 12.03 4.99
N GLU A 186 -12.93 11.59 5.79
CA GLU A 186 -14.19 12.32 6.02
C GLU A 186 -13.95 13.66 6.74
N GLY A 187 -14.43 14.76 6.14
CA GLY A 187 -14.31 16.12 6.70
C GLY A 187 -12.99 16.85 6.41
N LEU A 188 -12.06 16.24 5.67
CA LEU A 188 -10.80 16.88 5.29
C LEU A 188 -10.96 17.78 4.06
N THR A 189 -10.21 18.87 4.01
CA THR A 189 -10.13 19.72 2.81
C THR A 189 -9.07 19.15 1.87
N ILE A 190 -9.50 18.62 0.72
CA ILE A 190 -8.63 18.09 -0.33
C ILE A 190 -8.48 19.14 -1.42
N GLN A 191 -7.25 19.48 -1.77
CA GLN A 191 -6.93 20.29 -2.94
C GLN A 191 -6.13 19.46 -3.93
N THR A 192 -6.57 19.42 -5.18
CA THR A 192 -5.87 18.73 -6.26
C THR A 192 -5.45 19.70 -7.35
N LYS A 193 -4.21 19.60 -7.82
CA LYS A 193 -3.71 20.32 -8.99
C LYS A 193 -2.98 19.38 -9.92
N VAL A 194 -3.51 19.20 -11.14
CA VAL A 194 -2.87 18.41 -12.19
C VAL A 194 -1.91 19.31 -12.98
N THR A 195 -0.65 18.88 -13.12
CA THR A 195 0.37 19.56 -13.92
C THR A 195 1.22 18.56 -14.68
N GLU A 196 1.56 18.90 -15.93
CA GLU A 196 2.58 18.20 -16.72
C GLU A 196 3.97 18.48 -16.11
N VAL A 197 4.77 17.45 -15.84
CA VAL A 197 6.13 17.57 -15.27
C VAL A 197 7.19 17.06 -16.24
N PRO A 198 8.37 17.70 -16.35
CA PRO A 198 9.46 17.22 -17.19
C PRO A 198 10.04 15.91 -16.65
N GLY A 199 10.10 14.88 -17.51
CA GLY A 199 10.62 13.55 -17.21
C GLY A 199 12.14 13.49 -17.04
N GLU A 200 12.68 14.12 -15.99
CA GLU A 200 13.95 13.65 -15.45
C GLU A 200 13.69 12.41 -14.58
N PRO A 201 14.34 11.27 -14.85
CA PRO A 201 14.29 10.12 -13.99
C PRO A 201 15.06 10.47 -12.72
N THR A 202 14.36 11.06 -11.75
CA THR A 202 14.85 11.01 -10.38
C THR A 202 14.79 9.54 -10.01
N GLU A 203 15.93 8.93 -9.69
CA GLU A 203 15.96 7.59 -9.11
C GLU A 203 15.15 7.65 -7.82
N LEU A 204 13.87 7.25 -7.90
CA LEU A 204 12.99 7.15 -6.76
C LEU A 204 13.35 5.82 -6.10
N HIS A 205 14.13 5.90 -5.03
CA HIS A 205 14.31 4.74 -4.19
C HIS A 205 12.96 4.38 -3.57
N PRO A 206 12.53 3.11 -3.64
CA PRO A 206 11.41 2.64 -2.85
C PRO A 206 11.68 3.03 -1.41
N VAL A 207 10.81 3.85 -0.83
CA VAL A 207 10.84 4.04 0.61
C VAL A 207 10.36 2.72 1.20
N SER A 208 11.30 1.87 1.61
CA SER A 208 10.95 0.68 2.34
C SER A 208 10.67 1.09 3.79
N GLN A 209 9.87 0.28 4.47
CA GLN A 209 9.60 0.51 5.88
C GLN A 209 10.86 0.48 6.77
N PHE A 210 11.98 -0.07 6.28
CA PHE A 210 13.27 -0.06 6.96
C PHE A 210 14.01 1.27 6.85
N ASP A 211 13.60 2.13 5.92
CA ASP A 211 14.11 3.49 5.76
C ASP A 211 13.42 4.47 6.73
N TYR A 212 12.29 4.06 7.33
CA TYR A 212 11.71 4.72 8.49
C TYR A 212 12.52 4.33 9.73
N ALA A 213 13.29 5.28 10.28
CA ALA A 213 13.78 5.14 11.64
C ALA A 213 12.60 4.79 12.56
N ALA A 214 12.78 3.90 13.54
CA ALA A 214 11.78 3.58 14.55
C ALA A 214 11.43 4.85 15.33
N GLN A 215 10.50 5.64 14.78
CA GLN A 215 10.08 6.90 15.35
C GLN A 215 8.97 6.59 16.34
N THR A 216 9.10 7.19 17.51
CA THR A 216 8.04 7.23 18.50
C THR A 216 6.85 7.97 17.89
N ILE A 217 5.74 7.26 17.64
CA ILE A 217 4.49 7.86 17.17
C ILE A 217 3.74 8.35 18.42
N GLU A 218 3.36 9.63 18.42
CA GLU A 218 2.54 10.25 19.47
C GLU A 218 1.15 10.59 18.92
N PHE A 219 0.10 10.05 19.54
CA PHE A 219 -1.29 10.30 19.13
C PHE A 219 -1.89 11.55 19.80
N PRO A 220 -3.02 12.09 19.31
CA PRO A 220 -3.67 13.29 19.87
C PRO A 220 -4.00 13.20 21.36
N ASN A 221 -4.19 11.99 21.89
CA ASN A 221 -4.43 11.73 23.32
C ASN A 221 -3.14 11.54 24.14
N GLY A 222 -1.97 11.68 23.51
CA GLY A 222 -0.65 11.51 24.11
C GLY A 222 -0.20 10.05 24.26
N ALA A 223 -0.88 9.08 23.67
CA ALA A 223 -0.41 7.69 23.64
C ALA A 223 0.90 7.59 22.85
N VAL A 224 1.85 6.82 23.39
CA VAL A 224 3.20 6.68 22.85
C VAL A 224 3.39 5.27 22.34
N SER A 225 3.76 5.11 21.08
CA SER A 225 4.01 3.81 20.46
C SER A 225 5.28 3.80 19.63
N SER A 226 5.84 2.62 19.42
CA SER A 226 6.86 2.37 18.40
C SER A 226 6.48 1.11 17.61
N VAL A 227 6.85 1.09 16.34
CA VAL A 227 6.69 -0.08 15.48
C VAL A 227 7.50 -1.23 16.05
N VAL A 228 6.88 -2.41 16.19
CA VAL A 228 7.56 -3.65 16.57
C VAL A 228 7.38 -4.71 15.50
N ASN A 229 8.47 -5.42 15.19
CA ASN A 229 8.45 -6.51 14.23
C ASN A 229 7.96 -7.82 14.87
N GLN A 230 7.67 -8.82 14.03
CA GLN A 230 7.13 -10.10 14.49
C GLN A 230 8.09 -10.92 15.38
N THR A 231 9.38 -10.57 15.39
CA THR A 231 10.40 -11.22 16.23
C THR A 231 10.55 -10.56 17.61
N ALA A 232 9.93 -9.41 17.85
CA ALA A 232 10.05 -8.69 19.12
C ALA A 232 9.28 -9.41 20.25
N ASP A 233 9.85 -9.37 21.45
CA ASP A 233 9.23 -9.93 22.64
C ASP A 233 7.84 -9.34 22.92
N GLU A 234 7.65 -8.04 22.71
CA GLU A 234 6.35 -7.39 22.85
C GLU A 234 5.32 -8.01 21.90
N PHE A 235 5.69 -8.28 20.65
CA PHE A 235 4.80 -8.91 19.68
C PHE A 235 4.48 -10.36 20.05
N LYS A 236 5.49 -11.11 20.50
CA LYS A 236 5.34 -12.53 20.84
C LYS A 236 4.52 -12.74 22.11
N TYR A 237 4.72 -11.89 23.11
CA TYR A 237 4.21 -12.12 24.47
C TYR A 237 3.09 -11.17 24.88
N GLN A 238 3.01 -9.97 24.31
CA GLN A 238 2.07 -8.92 24.73
C GLN A 238 1.02 -8.58 23.66
N ARG A 239 0.79 -9.49 22.71
CA ARG A 239 -0.22 -9.38 21.65
C ARG A 239 -1.49 -10.13 22.01
N ILE A 240 -2.64 -9.53 21.70
CA ILE A 240 -3.97 -10.16 21.87
C ILE A 240 -4.57 -10.65 20.54
N GLU A 241 -4.11 -10.08 19.43
CA GLU A 241 -4.54 -10.42 18.07
C GLU A 241 -3.89 -11.71 17.55
N ASP A 242 -4.49 -12.32 16.53
CA ASP A 242 -3.90 -13.43 15.78
C ASP A 242 -2.69 -12.95 14.97
N ASP A 243 -1.69 -13.81 14.74
CA ASP A 243 -0.54 -13.45 13.90
C ASP A 243 -0.97 -13.22 12.44
N GLY A 244 -2.00 -13.94 11.99
CA GLY A 244 -2.70 -13.81 10.71
C GLY A 244 -3.00 -12.36 10.30
N VAL A 245 -3.35 -11.53 11.28
CA VAL A 245 -3.69 -10.11 11.10
C VAL A 245 -2.51 -9.29 10.57
N PHE A 246 -1.27 -9.69 10.89
CA PHE A 246 -0.05 -8.93 10.60
C PHE A 246 0.68 -9.44 9.35
N HIS A 247 0.03 -10.28 8.54
CA HIS A 247 0.64 -10.77 7.32
C HIS A 247 0.56 -9.69 6.22
N HIS A 248 1.74 -9.29 5.75
CA HIS A 248 2.04 -8.51 4.54
C HIS A 248 2.09 -6.98 4.66
N LEU A 249 1.29 -6.31 5.50
CA LEU A 249 1.27 -4.83 5.55
C LEU A 249 0.95 -4.20 6.92
N GLU A 250 0.42 -4.96 7.89
CA GLU A 250 0.10 -4.42 9.22
C GLU A 250 1.24 -4.66 10.21
N LEU A 251 1.81 -3.58 10.71
CA LEU A 251 2.74 -3.63 11.84
C LEU A 251 1.96 -3.64 13.14
N ALA A 252 2.49 -4.38 14.12
CA ALA A 252 2.11 -4.12 15.48
C ALA A 252 2.86 -2.88 15.97
N CYS A 253 2.14 -2.03 16.68
CA CYS A 253 2.72 -0.98 17.49
C CYS A 253 2.72 -1.46 18.94
N ASN A 254 3.81 -1.21 19.69
CA ASN A 254 3.89 -1.53 21.12
C ASN A 254 3.29 -0.39 21.96
N TRP A 255 1.97 -0.36 22.04
CA TRP A 255 1.22 0.72 22.66
C TRP A 255 1.47 0.81 24.15
N CYS A 256 1.94 1.98 24.60
CA CYS A 256 2.00 2.27 26.02
C CYS A 256 0.57 2.41 26.56
N LEU A 257 0.27 1.66 27.62
CA LEU A 257 -1.03 1.71 28.31
C LEU A 257 -1.32 3.06 28.98
N VAL A 258 -0.29 3.89 29.11
CA VAL A 258 -0.34 5.21 29.74
C VAL A 258 -0.08 6.29 28.68
N THR A 259 -0.80 7.40 28.77
CA THR A 259 -0.65 8.53 27.84
C THR A 259 0.10 9.70 28.48
N ARG A 260 0.59 10.66 27.68
CA ARG A 260 1.18 11.91 28.19
C ARG A 260 0.22 12.69 29.10
N GLY A 261 -1.07 12.67 28.80
CA GLY A 261 -2.11 13.27 29.66
C GLY A 261 -2.13 12.65 31.06
N SER A 262 -1.84 11.35 31.18
CA SER A 262 -1.75 10.65 32.47
C SER A 262 -0.71 11.25 33.40
N PHE A 263 0.44 11.72 32.89
CA PHE A 263 1.52 12.27 33.72
C PHE A 263 1.25 13.70 34.18
N GLN A 264 0.49 14.46 33.38
CA GLN A 264 0.05 15.80 33.76
C GLN A 264 -0.91 15.72 34.95
N GLN A 265 -1.77 14.70 34.98
CA GLN A 265 -2.70 14.47 36.10
C GLN A 265 -2.04 13.75 37.29
N ARG A 266 -1.15 12.79 37.03
CA ARG A 266 -0.49 11.98 38.07
C ARG A 266 0.98 11.69 37.71
N PRO A 267 1.96 12.44 38.24
CA PRO A 267 3.38 12.27 37.95
C PRO A 267 3.94 10.87 38.23
N TYR A 268 3.31 10.11 39.14
CA TYR A 268 3.62 8.72 39.47
C TYR A 268 3.74 7.81 38.24
N TYR A 269 2.88 8.03 37.24
CA TYR A 269 2.77 7.16 36.07
C TYR A 269 3.90 7.37 35.07
N ARG A 270 4.68 8.47 35.17
CA ARG A 270 5.77 8.81 34.24
C ARG A 270 6.81 7.70 34.12
N ARG A 271 6.97 6.87 35.16
CA ARG A 271 7.89 5.75 35.16
C ARG A 271 7.53 4.66 34.13
N PHE A 272 6.24 4.49 33.82
CA PHE A 272 5.76 3.36 33.01
C PHE A 272 5.92 3.57 31.50
N ILE A 273 6.18 4.79 31.04
CA ILE A 273 6.38 5.07 29.61
C ILE A 273 7.57 4.31 29.02
N TRP A 274 8.60 4.08 29.83
CA TRP A 274 9.82 3.38 29.44
C TRP A 274 9.79 1.90 29.80
N ASP A 275 8.76 1.45 30.52
CA ASP A 275 8.62 0.05 30.92
C ASP A 275 7.98 -0.74 29.78
N ARG A 276 8.73 -1.72 29.24
CA ARG A 276 8.26 -2.62 28.19
C ARG A 276 7.17 -3.56 28.68
N SER A 277 7.06 -3.82 29.98
CA SER A 277 5.96 -4.60 30.54
C SER A 277 4.64 -3.86 30.46
N CYS A 278 4.64 -2.52 30.42
CA CYS A 278 3.45 -1.68 30.40
C CYS A 278 2.93 -1.41 28.98
N ARG A 279 3.10 -2.38 28.07
CA ARG A 279 2.75 -2.25 26.65
C ARG A 279 1.86 -3.39 26.17
N LEU A 280 1.07 -3.09 25.13
CA LEU A 280 0.37 -4.10 24.34
C LEU A 280 0.79 -3.97 22.88
N ALA A 281 1.12 -5.09 22.24
CA ALA A 281 1.35 -5.14 20.82
C ALA A 281 0.00 -5.27 20.10
N LEU A 282 -0.44 -4.18 19.48
CA LEU A 282 -1.71 -4.09 18.76
C LEU A 282 -1.49 -3.56 17.35
N SER A 283 -2.28 -4.05 16.41
CA SER A 283 -2.47 -3.44 15.10
C SER A 283 -2.97 -2.00 15.24
N ARG A 284 -2.82 -1.22 14.17
CA ARG A 284 -3.34 0.16 14.12
C ARG A 284 -4.85 0.19 14.34
N GLU A 285 -5.58 -0.74 13.74
CA GLU A 285 -7.04 -0.81 13.88
C GLU A 285 -7.47 -1.15 15.31
N MET A 286 -6.93 -2.22 15.90
CA MET A 286 -7.25 -2.62 17.27
C MET A 286 -6.85 -1.55 18.29
N SER A 287 -5.75 -0.83 18.05
CA SER A 287 -5.37 0.31 18.87
C SER A 287 -6.38 1.46 18.73
N GLY A 288 -6.85 1.77 17.51
CA GLY A 288 -7.81 2.82 17.28
C GLY A 288 -9.14 2.55 17.97
N TRP A 289 -9.54 1.28 18.03
CA TRP A 289 -10.67 0.78 18.79
C TRP A 289 -10.50 0.93 20.29
N TYR A 290 -9.32 0.59 20.83
CA TYR A 290 -9.04 0.68 22.27
C TYR A 290 -8.88 2.12 22.77
N TYR A 291 -8.26 2.96 21.93
CA TYR A 291 -7.95 4.33 22.31
C TYR A 291 -9.07 5.32 21.99
N GLY A 292 -10.09 4.90 21.24
CA GLY A 292 -11.14 5.79 20.73
C GLY A 292 -10.60 6.77 19.70
N LEU A 293 -9.74 6.28 18.80
CA LEU A 293 -9.18 7.06 17.69
C LEU A 293 -9.92 6.79 16.38
N SER A 294 -10.46 5.58 16.21
CA SER A 294 -11.27 5.23 15.03
C SER A 294 -12.74 5.65 15.17
N TYR A 295 -13.19 5.93 16.39
CA TYR A 295 -14.57 6.29 16.73
C TYR A 295 -14.56 7.36 17.83
N HIS A 296 -15.66 8.11 17.96
CA HIS A 296 -15.84 9.11 19.03
C HIS A 296 -15.74 8.52 20.45
N VAL A 297 -15.89 7.20 20.60
CA VAL A 297 -15.69 6.47 21.86
C VAL A 297 -14.85 5.22 21.62
N PRO A 298 -14.06 4.78 22.61
CA PRO A 298 -13.45 3.44 22.57
C PRO A 298 -14.54 2.38 22.37
N VAL A 299 -14.34 1.45 21.44
CA VAL A 299 -15.34 0.38 21.16
C VAL A 299 -15.14 -0.85 22.04
N MET A 300 -14.05 -0.86 22.81
CA MET A 300 -13.75 -1.90 23.80
C MET A 300 -13.04 -1.35 25.03
N ASN A 301 -13.16 -2.10 26.11
CA ASN A 301 -12.43 -1.90 27.34
C ASN A 301 -11.77 -3.22 27.77
N ILE A 302 -10.63 -3.15 28.44
CA ILE A 302 -9.87 -4.35 28.83
C ILE A 302 -9.59 -4.27 30.33
N ARG A 303 -9.92 -5.34 31.06
CA ARG A 303 -9.60 -5.48 32.49
C ARG A 303 -8.75 -6.72 32.73
N VAL A 304 -7.94 -6.67 33.77
CA VAL A 304 -7.21 -7.84 34.28
C VAL A 304 -8.18 -8.72 35.06
N GLU A 305 -8.19 -10.02 34.75
CA GLU A 305 -8.97 -11.03 35.46
C GLU A 305 -8.14 -11.71 36.55
N SER A 306 -6.92 -12.13 36.21
CA SER A 306 -6.01 -12.78 37.16
C SER A 306 -4.55 -12.72 36.69
N ILE A 307 -3.64 -12.91 37.63
CA ILE A 307 -2.19 -12.98 37.42
C ILE A 307 -1.73 -14.36 37.89
N SER A 308 -0.82 -15.00 37.15
CA SER A 308 -0.20 -16.25 37.61
C SER A 308 0.63 -16.03 38.88
N GLU A 309 0.64 -17.01 39.79
CA GLU A 309 1.45 -16.91 41.02
C GLU A 309 2.96 -16.91 40.75
N HIS A 310 3.36 -17.56 39.65
CA HIS A 310 4.75 -17.74 39.23
C HIS A 310 4.87 -17.44 37.72
N PRO A 311 6.09 -17.15 37.22
CA PRO A 311 6.34 -17.07 35.79
C PRO A 311 5.92 -18.35 35.07
N VAL A 312 5.21 -18.20 33.95
CA VAL A 312 4.65 -19.33 33.17
C VAL A 312 5.49 -19.61 31.93
N VAL A 313 6.10 -18.57 31.36
CA VAL A 313 6.96 -18.67 30.18
C VAL A 313 8.19 -17.82 30.42
N GLU A 314 9.38 -18.42 30.34
CA GLU A 314 10.65 -17.74 30.64
C GLU A 314 10.61 -17.05 32.02
N ASP A 315 10.83 -15.74 32.07
CA ASP A 315 10.75 -14.90 33.27
C ASP A 315 9.43 -14.08 33.34
N ARG A 316 8.41 -14.49 32.57
CA ARG A 316 7.16 -13.74 32.37
C ARG A 316 5.97 -14.37 33.07
N PHE A 317 5.17 -13.54 33.72
CA PHE A 317 3.91 -13.90 34.36
C PHE A 317 2.78 -13.87 33.33
N GLU A 318 1.87 -14.84 33.41
CA GLU A 318 0.65 -14.83 32.61
C GLU A 318 -0.37 -13.89 33.24
N ILE A 319 -0.89 -12.96 32.43
CA ILE A 319 -1.97 -12.06 32.80
C ILE A 319 -3.20 -12.43 31.98
N LYS A 320 -4.24 -12.91 32.65
CA LYS A 320 -5.54 -13.14 32.02
C LYS A 320 -6.28 -11.83 31.89
N LEU A 321 -6.77 -11.56 30.70
CA LEU A 321 -7.47 -10.35 30.31
C LEU A 321 -8.90 -10.69 29.91
N VAL A 322 -9.83 -9.83 30.33
CA VAL A 322 -11.20 -9.80 29.82
C VAL A 322 -11.35 -8.55 28.96
N ILE A 323 -11.56 -8.77 27.67
CA ILE A 323 -11.87 -7.72 26.70
C ILE A 323 -13.39 -7.63 26.63
N ARG A 324 -13.94 -6.46 26.93
CA ARG A 324 -15.37 -6.17 26.86
C ARG A 324 -15.64 -5.24 25.69
N ALA A 325 -16.53 -5.64 24.79
CA ALA A 325 -17.03 -4.79 23.72
C ALA A 325 -18.13 -3.84 24.23
N ILE A 326 -18.26 -2.68 23.59
CA ILE A 326 -19.32 -1.70 23.89
C ILE A 326 -20.71 -2.23 23.47
N ASP A 327 -20.77 -3.01 22.39
CA ASP A 327 -21.96 -3.71 21.92
C ASP A 327 -21.62 -5.01 21.18
N VAL A 328 -22.64 -5.79 20.82
CA VAL A 328 -22.51 -7.12 20.22
C VAL A 328 -21.88 -7.11 18.82
N GLN A 329 -22.09 -6.08 18.01
CA GLN A 329 -21.46 -5.97 16.69
C GLN A 329 -19.97 -5.68 16.84
N CYS A 330 -19.61 -4.75 17.72
CA CYS A 330 -18.21 -4.53 18.08
C CYS A 330 -17.57 -5.82 18.63
N GLY A 331 -18.30 -6.59 19.44
CA GLY A 331 -17.85 -7.89 19.96
C GLY A 331 -17.45 -8.86 18.85
N LYS A 332 -18.26 -8.97 17.78
CA LYS A 332 -17.94 -9.82 16.62
C LYS A 332 -16.70 -9.35 15.88
N LEU A 333 -16.55 -8.04 15.67
CA LEU A 333 -15.40 -7.45 14.98
C LEU A 333 -14.09 -7.73 15.73
N ILE A 334 -14.09 -7.48 17.04
CA ILE A 334 -12.94 -7.72 17.90
C ILE A 334 -12.61 -9.21 17.90
N LEU A 335 -13.61 -10.07 18.11
CA LEU A 335 -13.41 -11.54 18.15
C LEU A 335 -12.77 -12.07 16.87
N GLY A 336 -13.13 -11.54 15.70
CA GLY A 336 -12.55 -11.95 14.42
C GLY A 336 -11.05 -11.68 14.27
N ARG A 337 -10.48 -10.80 15.10
CA ARG A 337 -9.06 -10.44 15.09
C ARG A 337 -8.25 -11.08 16.22
N LEU A 338 -8.91 -11.55 17.29
CA LEU A 338 -8.19 -12.10 18.44
C LEU A 338 -7.50 -13.42 18.11
N LYS A 339 -6.43 -13.72 18.86
CA LYS A 339 -5.70 -14.98 18.75
C LYS A 339 -6.61 -16.19 19.00
N LYS A 340 -6.22 -17.35 18.46
CA LYS A 340 -6.93 -18.62 18.70
C LYS A 340 -7.00 -18.97 20.20
N GLY A 341 -8.08 -19.66 20.58
CA GLY A 341 -8.29 -20.16 21.95
C GLY A 341 -8.95 -19.16 22.90
N VAL A 342 -9.56 -18.09 22.37
CA VAL A 342 -10.33 -17.12 23.15
C VAL A 342 -11.67 -17.69 23.59
N GLU A 343 -11.98 -17.55 24.87
CA GLU A 343 -13.30 -17.90 25.42
C GLU A 343 -14.24 -16.70 25.31
N VAL A 344 -15.48 -16.93 24.86
CA VAL A 344 -16.47 -15.89 24.63
C VAL A 344 -17.66 -16.09 25.55
N SER A 345 -18.14 -15.02 26.19
CA SER A 345 -19.36 -15.05 27.01
C SER A 345 -20.61 -15.33 26.16
N ALA A 346 -21.67 -15.82 26.81
CA ALA A 346 -22.91 -16.19 26.13
C ALA A 346 -23.62 -15.01 25.41
N ASP A 347 -23.40 -13.79 25.89
CA ASP A 347 -23.93 -12.55 25.30
C ASP A 347 -23.04 -11.99 24.16
N GLY A 348 -21.87 -12.59 23.91
CA GLY A 348 -20.92 -12.16 22.89
C GLY A 348 -20.19 -10.85 23.21
N LEU A 349 -20.24 -10.37 24.46
CA LEU A 349 -19.67 -9.09 24.86
C LEU A 349 -18.30 -9.20 25.54
N GLU A 350 -17.99 -10.32 26.18
CA GLU A 350 -16.70 -10.55 26.85
C GLU A 350 -15.89 -11.64 26.15
N MET A 351 -14.63 -11.34 25.88
CA MET A 351 -13.64 -12.25 25.31
C MET A 351 -12.45 -12.38 26.25
N ARG A 352 -12.08 -13.62 26.61
CA ARG A 352 -10.96 -13.91 27.52
C ARG A 352 -9.72 -14.36 26.76
N THR A 353 -8.60 -13.72 27.06
CA THR A 353 -7.29 -14.00 26.47
C THR A 353 -6.19 -13.80 27.51
N SER A 354 -4.94 -14.08 27.16
CA SER A 354 -3.79 -13.86 28.05
C SER A 354 -2.66 -13.12 27.36
N VAL A 355 -1.85 -12.40 28.13
CA VAL A 355 -0.54 -11.86 27.72
C VAL A 355 0.52 -12.24 28.75
N TYR A 356 1.79 -12.10 28.40
CA TYR A 356 2.92 -12.46 29.26
C TYR A 356 3.88 -11.28 29.45
N VAL A 357 4.07 -10.87 30.71
CA VAL A 357 4.86 -9.67 31.07
C VAL A 357 5.86 -9.97 32.17
N GLN A 358 6.98 -9.25 32.20
CA GLN A 358 8.02 -9.42 33.23
C GLN A 358 7.62 -8.71 34.53
N ASP A 359 7.02 -7.52 34.45
CA ASP A 359 6.50 -6.76 35.60
C ASP A 359 4.97 -6.76 35.60
N PRO A 360 4.32 -7.77 36.23
CA PRO A 360 2.87 -7.85 36.30
C PRO A 360 2.25 -6.72 37.13
N ILE A 361 2.97 -6.20 38.13
CA ILE A 361 2.45 -5.17 39.05
C ILE A 361 2.29 -3.86 38.29
N SER A 362 3.34 -3.44 37.58
CA SER A 362 3.31 -2.20 36.78
C SER A 362 2.30 -2.29 35.64
N PHE A 363 2.22 -3.45 34.96
CA PHE A 363 1.24 -3.68 33.90
C PHE A 363 -0.19 -3.55 34.42
N CYS A 364 -0.53 -4.22 35.54
CA CYS A 364 -1.88 -4.17 36.11
C CYS A 364 -2.26 -2.75 36.55
N ALA A 365 -1.33 -2.01 37.17
CA ALA A 365 -1.58 -0.62 37.54
C ALA A 365 -1.91 0.26 36.31
N CYS A 366 -1.27 0.00 35.16
CA CYS A 366 -1.57 0.72 33.92
C CYS A 366 -2.91 0.30 33.32
N MET A 367 -3.24 -1.00 33.34
CA MET A 367 -4.52 -1.53 32.88
C MET A 367 -5.69 -0.98 33.69
N ASP A 368 -5.60 -1.01 35.03
CA ASP A 368 -6.65 -0.50 35.91
C ASP A 368 -6.90 0.99 35.69
N TRP A 369 -5.81 1.77 35.56
CA TRP A 369 -5.92 3.20 35.26
C TRP A 369 -6.64 3.44 33.93
N ARG A 370 -6.25 2.72 32.88
CA ARG A 370 -6.84 2.87 31.55
C ARG A 370 -8.29 2.42 31.52
N TYR A 371 -8.61 1.33 32.21
CA TYR A 371 -9.96 0.80 32.34
C TYR A 371 -10.93 1.84 32.89
N VAL A 372 -10.53 2.55 33.96
CA VAL A 372 -11.34 3.61 34.57
C VAL A 372 -11.59 4.75 33.58
N GLN A 373 -10.58 5.17 32.80
CA GLN A 373 -10.75 6.23 31.80
C GLN A 373 -11.75 5.85 30.70
N ILE A 374 -11.71 4.60 30.23
CA ILE A 374 -12.66 4.13 29.22
C ILE A 374 -14.07 4.00 29.81
N GLU A 375 -14.21 3.51 31.04
CA GLU A 375 -15.51 3.45 31.74
C GLU A 375 -16.13 4.84 31.94
N GLU A 376 -15.33 5.85 32.26
CA GLU A 376 -15.79 7.24 32.38
C GLU A 376 -16.28 7.78 31.03
N ASN A 377 -15.56 7.52 29.94
CA ASN A 377 -15.97 7.88 28.58
C ASN A 377 -17.27 7.18 28.17
N TRP A 378 -17.39 5.88 28.43
CA TRP A 378 -18.60 5.12 28.13
C TRP A 378 -19.81 5.66 28.90
N LYS A 379 -19.65 5.97 30.19
CA LYS A 379 -20.72 6.59 30.99
C LYS A 379 -21.12 7.94 30.45
N ALA A 380 -20.17 8.79 30.05
CA ALA A 380 -20.46 10.12 29.51
C ALA A 380 -21.34 10.03 28.24
N VAL A 381 -21.06 9.08 27.36
CA VAL A 381 -21.79 8.90 26.10
C VAL A 381 -23.15 8.22 26.28
N LEU A 382 -23.22 7.22 27.16
CA LEU A 382 -24.48 6.52 27.45
C LEU A 382 -25.47 7.39 28.25
N VAL A 383 -24.98 8.36 29.05
CA VAL A 383 -25.82 9.32 29.78
C VAL A 383 -26.20 10.52 28.91
N GLY A 384 -25.36 10.93 27.95
CA GLY A 384 -25.66 12.00 26.99
C GLY A 384 -26.72 11.65 25.94
N SER A 385 -27.16 10.39 25.88
CA SER A 385 -28.19 9.90 24.93
C SER A 385 -29.63 10.00 25.47
N THR A 386 -29.81 10.57 26.66
CA THR A 386 -31.11 11.05 27.13
C THR A 386 -31.08 12.57 27.15
N TRP A 387 -31.66 13.21 26.13
CA TRP A 387 -32.56 14.38 26.16
C TRP A 387 -32.79 14.92 24.74
#